data_AF-A0A6I3KJ05-F1
#
_entry.id   AF-A0A6I3KJ05-F1
#
_cell.length_a   1.000
_cell.length_b   1.000
_cell.length_c   1.000
_cell.angle_alpha   90.00
_cell.angle_beta   90.00
_cell.angle_gamma   90.00
#
_symmetry.space_group_name_H-M   'P 1'
#
loop_
_entity.id
_entity.type
_entity.pdbx_description
1 polymer ?
#
loop_
_entity_poly.entity_id
_entity_poly.type
_entity_poly.pdbx_seq_one_letter_code
_entity_poly.pdbx_strand_id
1 'polypeptide(L)'
;MWNKRRLLLYPLLALIAGSLAMVFIGDPAHWLSTAGLLFDIAGLVQLEVSGVFARIIREYGDEEKWPGGPPSRITREIIDNPDTPIRTGLRNWLFFEGSTGLWFIFMGQLLQLAAVWAA
;
A
#
# COMPACT_ATOMS: atom_id res chain seq x y z
N MET A 1 -10.00 6.17 12.71
CA MET A 1 -8.61 5.69 12.58
C MET A 1 -8.27 5.18 11.17
N TRP A 2 -9.22 4.61 10.44
CA TRP A 2 -9.06 4.02 9.10
C TRP A 2 -8.59 5.00 7.99
N ASN A 3 -9.12 6.23 7.96
CA ASN A 3 -8.67 7.26 6.99
C ASN A 3 -7.22 7.74 7.20
N LYS A 4 -6.72 7.74 8.44
CA LYS A 4 -5.37 8.24 8.75
C LYS A 4 -4.27 7.33 8.18
N ARG A 5 -4.50 6.01 8.16
CA ARG A 5 -3.52 5.03 7.65
C ARG A 5 -3.46 5.04 6.12
N ARG A 6 -4.59 5.22 5.44
CA ARG A 6 -4.66 5.42 3.97
C ARG A 6 -3.97 6.71 3.51
N LEU A 7 -4.06 7.77 4.33
CA LEU A 7 -3.41 9.05 4.06
C LEU A 7 -1.88 8.99 4.10
N LEU A 8 -1.26 7.94 4.65
CA LEU A 8 0.19 7.82 4.71
C LEU A 8 0.80 7.21 3.44
N LEU A 9 0.07 6.32 2.74
CA LEU A 9 0.58 5.67 1.53
C LEU A 9 0.67 6.61 0.32
N TYR A 10 -0.29 7.51 0.13
CA TYR A 10 -0.26 8.48 -0.97
C TYR A 10 0.96 9.44 -0.95
N PRO A 11 1.30 10.10 0.16
CA PRO A 11 2.51 10.92 0.22
C PRO A 11 3.78 10.08 0.10
N LEU A 12 3.80 8.84 0.61
CA LEU A 12 4.92 7.91 0.41
C LEU A 12 5.15 7.60 -1.07
N LEU A 13 4.08 7.31 -1.83
CA LEU A 13 4.17 7.09 -3.28
C LEU A 13 4.62 8.34 -4.03
N ALA A 14 4.17 9.53 -3.61
CA ALA A 14 4.63 10.78 -4.19
C ALA A 14 6.12 11.03 -3.93
N LEU A 15 6.62 10.71 -2.72
CA LEU A 15 8.04 10.80 -2.38
C LEU A 15 8.88 9.80 -3.18
N ILE A 16 8.39 8.58 -3.39
CA ILE A 16 9.03 7.58 -4.26
C ILE A 16 9.13 8.09 -5.70
N ALA A 17 8.04 8.61 -6.25
CA ALA A 17 8.04 9.17 -7.60
C ALA A 17 9.01 10.36 -7.71
N GLY A 18 9.03 11.22 -6.70
CA GLY A 18 9.95 12.35 -6.62
C GLY A 18 11.42 11.92 -6.56
N SER A 19 11.77 10.95 -5.72
CA SER A 19 13.14 10.45 -5.62
C SER A 19 13.60 9.76 -6.91
N LEU A 20 12.73 8.98 -7.57
CA LEU A 20 13.03 8.39 -8.88
C LEU A 20 13.21 9.46 -9.97
N ALA A 21 12.44 10.55 -9.95
CA ALA A 21 12.63 11.64 -10.90
C ALA A 21 13.99 12.34 -10.72
N MET A 22 14.45 12.46 -9.46
CA MET A 22 15.74 13.09 -9.14
C MET A 22 16.95 12.26 -9.61
N VAL A 23 16.78 10.96 -9.89
CA VAL A 23 17.83 10.10 -10.49
C VAL A 23 18.35 10.68 -11.81
N PHE A 24 17.51 11.37 -12.59
CA PHE A 24 17.89 11.94 -13.89
C PHE A 24 18.54 13.33 -13.79
N ILE A 25 18.53 13.95 -12.61
CA ILE A 25 18.94 15.35 -12.42
C ILE A 25 20.14 15.45 -11.46
N GLY A 26 20.23 14.56 -10.48
CA GLY A 26 21.27 14.57 -9.44
C GLY A 26 22.13 13.31 -9.44
N ASP A 27 22.60 12.94 -8.25
CA ASP A 27 23.39 11.73 -8.02
C ASP A 27 22.49 10.48 -8.05
N PRO A 28 22.60 9.62 -9.09
CA PRO A 28 21.73 8.46 -9.24
C PRO A 28 21.79 7.49 -8.06
N ALA A 29 22.97 7.27 -7.47
CA ALA A 29 23.13 6.30 -6.39
C ALA A 29 22.37 6.71 -5.12
N HIS A 30 22.51 7.98 -4.73
CA HIS A 30 21.82 8.51 -3.54
C HIS A 30 20.30 8.52 -3.72
N TRP A 31 19.82 8.91 -4.90
CA TRP A 31 18.39 8.95 -5.17
C TRP A 31 17.77 7.56 -5.33
N LEU A 32 18.46 6.61 -5.95
CA LEU A 32 18.03 5.20 -6.02
C LEU A 32 17.98 4.56 -4.63
N SER A 33 18.98 4.81 -3.78
CA SER A 33 18.99 4.33 -2.39
C SER A 33 17.82 4.92 -1.58
N THR A 34 17.58 6.23 -1.73
CA THR A 34 16.45 6.92 -1.09
C THR A 34 15.10 6.36 -1.56
N ALA A 35 14.93 6.17 -2.88
CA ALA A 35 13.73 5.56 -3.45
C ALA A 35 13.52 4.15 -2.91
N GLY A 36 14.57 3.35 -2.83
CA GLY A 36 14.52 1.99 -2.32
C GLY A 36 14.09 1.91 -0.85
N LEU A 37 14.63 2.79 0.02
CA LEU A 37 14.21 2.87 1.42
C LEU A 37 12.74 3.31 1.56
N LEU A 38 12.28 4.24 0.72
CA LEU A 38 10.88 4.67 0.72
C LEU A 38 9.94 3.55 0.25
N PHE A 39 10.37 2.73 -0.71
CA PHE A 39 9.65 1.51 -1.12
C PHE A 39 9.52 0.51 0.03
N ASP A 40 10.59 0.28 0.80
CA ASP A 40 10.55 -0.60 1.98
C ASP A 40 9.55 -0.10 3.03
N ILE A 41 9.58 1.20 3.34
CA ILE A 41 8.64 1.83 4.28
C ILE A 41 7.20 1.73 3.77
N ALA A 42 6.98 2.01 2.48
CA ALA A 42 5.66 1.88 1.85
C ALA A 42 5.14 0.44 1.92
N GLY A 43 6.01 -0.54 1.68
CA GLY A 43 5.68 -1.96 1.79
C GLY A 43 5.29 -2.39 3.20
N LEU A 44 6.05 -1.97 4.22
CA LEU A 44 5.72 -2.23 5.63
C LEU A 44 4.38 -1.60 6.03
N VAL A 45 4.14 -0.33 5.66
CA VAL A 45 2.86 0.34 5.93
C VAL A 45 1.71 -0.37 5.22
N GLN A 46 1.91 -0.82 3.98
CA GLN A 46 0.90 -1.57 3.23
C GLN A 46 0.58 -2.89 3.93
N LEU A 47 1.59 -3.65 4.35
CA LEU A 47 1.40 -4.91 5.07
C LEU A 47 0.62 -4.73 6.37
N GLU A 48 0.92 -3.68 7.14
CA GLU A 48 0.18 -3.37 8.36
C GLU A 48 -1.29 -3.06 8.04
N VAL A 49 -1.56 -2.29 6.98
CA VAL A 49 -2.94 -1.98 6.58
C VAL A 49 -3.67 -3.22 6.08
N SER A 50 -3.03 -4.04 5.25
CA SER A 50 -3.61 -5.28 4.71
C SER A 50 -3.93 -6.29 5.82
N GLY A 51 -3.03 -6.47 6.79
CA GLY A 51 -3.28 -7.32 7.96
C GLY A 51 -4.49 -6.87 8.79
N VAL A 52 -4.69 -5.55 8.94
CA VAL A 52 -5.90 -4.99 9.57
C VAL A 52 -7.16 -5.33 8.76
N PHE A 53 -7.11 -5.26 7.42
CA PHE A 53 -8.24 -5.64 6.58
C PHE A 53 -8.54 -7.14 6.65
N ALA A 54 -7.54 -8.01 6.59
CA ALA A 54 -7.71 -9.45 6.73
C ALA A 54 -8.42 -9.80 8.05
N ARG A 55 -8.07 -9.11 9.15
CA ARG A 55 -8.71 -9.30 10.45
C ARG A 55 -10.18 -8.85 10.46
N ILE A 56 -10.48 -7.72 9.83
CA ILE A 56 -11.85 -7.21 9.70
C ILE A 56 -12.71 -8.16 8.86
N ILE A 57 -12.21 -8.62 7.71
CA ILE A 57 -12.92 -9.57 6.85
C ILE A 57 -13.20 -10.87 7.60
N ARG A 58 -12.21 -11.38 8.34
CA ARG A 58 -12.38 -12.60 9.14
C ARG A 58 -13.41 -12.45 10.26
N GLU A 59 -13.44 -11.31 10.95
CA GLU A 59 -14.36 -11.07 12.07
C GLU A 59 -15.81 -10.82 11.62
N TYR A 60 -15.98 -10.08 10.53
CA TYR A 60 -17.30 -9.66 10.05
C TYR A 60 -17.85 -10.53 8.91
N GLY A 61 -17.02 -11.40 8.32
CA GLY A 61 -17.42 -12.43 7.37
C GLY A 61 -17.76 -13.78 8.03
N ASP A 62 -17.73 -13.85 9.36
CA ASP A 62 -18.15 -15.03 10.11
C ASP A 62 -19.69 -15.17 10.07
N GLU A 63 -20.18 -16.11 9.26
CA GLU A 63 -21.61 -16.40 9.08
C GLU A 63 -22.28 -16.96 10.34
N GLU A 64 -21.50 -17.57 11.25
CA GLU A 64 -22.02 -18.12 12.51
C GLU A 64 -22.33 -16.97 13.50
N LYS A 65 -21.51 -15.93 13.46
CA LYS A 65 -21.67 -14.72 14.29
C LYS A 65 -22.59 -13.67 13.66
N TRP A 66 -22.60 -13.59 12.32
CA TRP A 66 -23.36 -12.60 11.56
C TRP A 66 -24.11 -13.26 10.39
N PRO A 67 -25.18 -14.02 10.65
CA PRO A 67 -25.90 -14.81 9.63
C PRO A 67 -26.61 -13.96 8.55
N GLY A 68 -26.77 -12.65 8.77
CA GLY A 68 -27.29 -11.69 7.80
C GLY A 68 -26.21 -10.86 7.07
N GLY A 69 -24.94 -11.20 7.26
CA GLY A 69 -23.79 -10.42 6.79
C GLY A 69 -23.36 -9.30 7.77
N PRO A 70 -22.30 -8.56 7.43
CA PRO A 70 -21.71 -7.55 8.30
C PRO A 70 -22.73 -6.44 8.69
N PRO A 71 -22.56 -5.80 9.86
CA PRO A 71 -23.38 -4.65 10.25
C PRO A 71 -23.38 -3.56 9.17
N SER A 72 -24.55 -3.00 8.85
CA SER A 72 -24.75 -2.04 7.74
C SER A 72 -23.78 -0.83 7.73
N ARG A 73 -23.30 -0.40 8.90
CA ARG A 73 -22.26 0.62 9.04
C ARG A 73 -20.91 0.17 8.47
N ILE A 74 -20.49 -1.06 8.76
CA ILE A 74 -19.26 -1.68 8.23
C ILE A 74 -19.45 -1.96 6.74
N THR A 75 -20.61 -2.49 6.36
CA THR A 75 -20.96 -2.76 4.96
C THR A 75 -20.90 -1.51 4.10
N ARG A 76 -21.35 -0.33 4.57
CA ARG A 76 -21.21 0.95 3.83
C ARG A 76 -19.79 1.48 3.76
N GLU A 77 -18.91 1.12 4.69
CA GLU A 77 -17.48 1.48 4.62
C GLU A 77 -16.71 0.55 3.67
N ILE A 78 -17.14 -0.71 3.52
CA ILE A 78 -16.52 -1.73 2.68
C ILE A 78 -17.07 -1.71 1.24
N ILE A 79 -18.40 -1.74 1.08
CA ILE A 79 -19.08 -1.73 -0.23
C ILE A 79 -18.83 -0.39 -0.90
N ASP A 80 -18.07 -0.45 -1.99
CA ASP A 80 -17.69 0.68 -2.82
C ASP A 80 -18.87 1.25 -3.60
N ASN A 81 -18.75 2.54 -3.91
CA ASN A 81 -19.64 3.19 -4.87
C ASN A 81 -19.34 2.65 -6.29
N PRO A 82 -20.30 1.96 -6.94
CA PRO A 82 -20.11 1.40 -8.28
C PRO A 82 -19.73 2.45 -9.34
N ASP A 83 -19.99 3.74 -9.08
CA ASP A 83 -19.64 4.85 -9.97
C ASP A 83 -18.13 5.19 -9.98
N THR A 84 -17.30 4.51 -9.17
CA THR A 84 -15.85 4.78 -9.07
C THR A 84 -14.96 3.54 -9.29
N PRO A 85 -15.05 2.86 -10.45
CA PRO A 85 -14.40 1.57 -10.68
C PRO A 85 -12.86 1.63 -10.62
N ILE A 86 -12.25 2.70 -11.13
CA ILE A 86 -10.77 2.87 -11.12
C ILE A 86 -10.25 3.06 -9.69
N ARG A 87 -10.92 3.93 -8.92
CA ARG A 87 -10.57 4.19 -7.51
C ARG A 87 -10.73 2.93 -6.66
N THR A 88 -11.78 2.17 -6.92
CA THR A 88 -12.10 0.89 -6.28
C THR A 88 -11.06 -0.18 -6.60
N GLY A 89 -10.68 -0.33 -7.87
CA GLY A 89 -9.65 -1.28 -8.30
C GLY A 89 -8.29 -0.98 -7.68
N LEU A 90 -7.86 0.29 -7.73
CA LEU A 90 -6.59 0.72 -7.13
C LEU A 90 -6.58 0.47 -5.62
N ARG A 91 -7.71 0.74 -4.94
CA ARG A 91 -7.89 0.50 -3.51
C ARG A 91 -7.81 -0.99 -3.17
N ASN A 92 -8.46 -1.85 -3.94
CA ASN A 92 -8.46 -3.28 -3.67
C ASN A 92 -7.06 -3.87 -3.88
N TRP A 93 -6.39 -3.51 -4.98
CA TRP A 93 -5.04 -3.95 -5.25
C TRP A 93 -4.02 -3.46 -4.20
N LEU A 94 -4.14 -2.20 -3.77
CA LEU A 94 -3.20 -1.59 -2.82
C LEU A 94 -3.46 -2.00 -1.37
N PHE A 95 -4.69 -2.36 -0.98
CA PHE A 95 -5.05 -2.57 0.43
C PHE A 95 -5.58 -3.96 0.79
N PHE A 96 -6.13 -4.73 -0.14
CA PHE A 96 -6.67 -6.07 0.14
C PHE A 96 -5.65 -7.17 -0.11
N GLU A 97 -4.74 -6.97 -1.07
CA GLU A 97 -3.74 -7.98 -1.42
C GLU A 97 -2.50 -7.83 -0.52
N GLY A 98 -2.32 -8.75 0.43
CA GLY A 98 -1.18 -8.72 1.36
C GLY A 98 0.17 -8.94 0.67
N SER A 99 0.18 -9.56 -0.51
CA SER A 99 1.40 -9.72 -1.31
C SER A 99 1.93 -8.40 -1.88
N THR A 100 1.10 -7.36 -2.04
CA THR A 100 1.51 -6.08 -2.62
C THR A 100 2.60 -5.39 -1.78
N GLY A 101 2.52 -5.45 -0.46
CA GLY A 101 3.54 -4.88 0.42
C GLY A 101 4.86 -5.62 0.38
N LEU A 102 4.84 -6.95 0.20
CA LEU A 102 6.06 -7.74 -0.04
C LEU A 102 6.74 -7.36 -1.36
N TRP A 103 5.95 -7.14 -2.41
CA TRP A 103 6.48 -6.66 -3.69
C TRP A 103 7.12 -5.28 -3.58
N PHE A 104 6.55 -4.37 -2.77
CA PHE A 104 7.18 -3.09 -2.51
C PHE A 104 8.54 -3.21 -1.82
N ILE A 105 8.67 -4.07 -0.81
CA ILE A 105 9.95 -4.33 -0.14
C ILE A 105 10.96 -4.94 -1.14
N PHE A 106 10.53 -5.91 -1.94
CA PHE A 106 11.41 -6.52 -2.94
C PHE A 106 11.93 -5.50 -3.97
N MET A 107 11.05 -4.64 -4.48
CA MET A 107 11.44 -3.54 -5.37
C MET A 107 12.38 -2.55 -4.68
N GLY A 108 12.17 -2.27 -3.39
CA GLY A 108 13.05 -1.43 -2.59
C GLY A 108 14.48 -1.96 -2.53
N GLN A 109 14.63 -3.26 -2.28
CA GLN A 109 15.92 -3.94 -2.26
C GLN A 109 16.61 -3.97 -3.64
N LEU A 110 15.85 -4.15 -4.72
CA LEU A 110 16.40 -4.07 -6.08
C LEU A 110 16.93 -2.67 -6.41
N LEU A 111 16.23 -1.61 -5.99
CA LEU A 111 16.68 -0.23 -6.16
C LEU A 111 17.92 0.08 -5.34
N GLN A 112 18.00 -0.40 -4.09
CA GLN A 112 19.20 -0.26 -3.26
C GLN A 112 20.39 -1.01 -3.87
N LEU A 113 20.17 -2.20 -4.43
CA LEU A 113 21.21 -2.92 -5.15
C LEU A 113 21.66 -2.16 -6.40
N ALA A 114 20.72 -1.62 -7.19
CA ALA A 114 21.04 -0.78 -8.33
C ALA A 114 21.84 0.47 -7.93
N ALA A 115 21.55 1.06 -6.76
CA ALA A 115 22.30 2.19 -6.23
C ALA A 115 23.78 1.85 -5.98
N VAL A 116 24.10 0.65 -5.50
CA VAL A 116 25.48 0.20 -5.29
C VAL A 116 26.27 0.15 -6.60
N TRP A 117 25.62 -0.24 -7.70
CA TRP A 117 26.24 -0.28 -9.03
C TRP A 117 26.25 1.06 -9.76
N ALA A 118 25.46 2.02 -9.27
CA ALA A 118 25.39 3.38 -9.81
C ALA A 118 26.33 4.37 -9.10
N ALA A 119 26.92 3.97 -7.97
CA ALA A 119 27.92 4.72 -7.20
C ALA A 119 29.34 4.51 -7.76
#